data_AF-A0A9E1EYD1-F1
#
_entry.id   AF-A0A9E1EYD1-F1
#
_cell.length_a   1.000
_cell.length_b   1.000
_cell.length_c   1.000
_cell.angle_alpha   90.00
_cell.angle_beta   90.00
_cell.angle_gamma   90.00
#
_symmetry.space_group_name_H-M   'P 1'
#
loop_
_entity.id
_entity.type
_entity.pdbx_description
1 polymer ?
#
loop_
_entity_poly.entity_id
_entity_poly.type
_entity_poly.pdbx_seq_one_letter_code
_entity_poly.pdbx_strand_id
1 'polypeptide(L)'
;MLLMEIALFLVLGFVAYMYDSAERTRTALHRTFSALLAATLVQLVFDALTLYTVNHLDSVPKWLNDGLHRLFVGTMVLVVYLFYQYIAILVEEESGKPWKLDLAARVYLAIAEAGVLVLLVHYAVTPLGNYSDGIHADVCYVSVGVYLLLCAAQLAMEGGRSMKLLRVLLVDDEINIREGFKRLFDWQAHGCEVVGEAADGVQALSQMEELKPDIVVMDINIPLMNGLKVISLWRMRSETTAFVIVSGYDDFSYCREALKLQITDYLLRPVDYEEFGACIDHLRIALFEKGAARADASGEGEKTIWSLTRYLQEHLSEEISLNLLADVFHLNPQYIGQLFKNEIGVNFLSYLTNIRMERAKKLLVSTDLPVSEVAQRSGYADYRVFTKAFKKAEGVTPSQYRQDF
;
A
#
# COMPACT_ATOMS: atom_id res chain seq x y z
N MET A 1 29.20 21.99 -36.18
CA MET A 1 28.43 22.42 -35.00
C MET A 1 26.99 22.74 -35.39
N LEU A 2 26.76 23.74 -36.25
CA LEU A 2 25.42 24.16 -36.69
C LEU A 2 24.51 23.05 -37.28
N LEU A 3 25.05 22.12 -38.09
CA LEU A 3 24.29 20.97 -38.63
C LEU A 3 23.77 20.03 -37.54
N MET A 4 24.53 19.89 -36.45
CA MET A 4 24.17 19.03 -35.31
C MET A 4 23.09 19.69 -34.44
N GLU A 5 23.15 21.00 -34.24
CA GLU A 5 22.10 21.78 -33.57
C GLU A 5 20.78 21.75 -34.34
N ILE A 6 20.82 21.92 -35.67
CA ILE A 6 19.61 21.82 -36.51
C ILE A 6 19.00 20.42 -36.40
N ALA A 7 19.83 19.37 -36.46
CA ALA A 7 19.35 17.99 -36.30
C ALA A 7 18.71 17.78 -34.92
N LEU A 8 19.35 18.27 -33.85
CA LEU A 8 18.82 18.18 -32.49
C LEU A 8 17.48 18.93 -32.35
N PHE A 9 17.36 20.13 -32.92
CA PHE A 9 16.13 20.93 -32.89
C PHE A 9 14.98 20.21 -33.59
N LEU A 10 15.24 19.65 -34.78
CA LEU A 10 14.24 18.89 -35.54
C LEU A 10 13.79 17.63 -34.78
N VAL A 11 14.73 16.89 -34.19
CA VAL A 11 14.41 15.70 -33.38
C VAL A 11 13.59 16.07 -32.15
N LEU A 12 14.03 17.07 -31.38
CA LEU A 12 13.34 17.48 -30.15
C LEU A 12 11.96 18.09 -30.46
N GLY A 13 11.84 18.83 -31.57
CA GLY A 13 10.57 19.39 -32.05
C GLY A 13 9.61 18.29 -32.50
N PHE A 14 10.10 17.25 -33.18
CA PHE A 14 9.29 16.09 -33.52
C PHE A 14 8.82 15.33 -32.28
N VAL A 15 9.69 15.13 -31.29
CA VAL A 15 9.33 14.53 -29.99
C VAL A 15 8.25 15.37 -29.29
N ALA A 16 8.37 16.69 -29.30
CA ALA A 16 7.37 17.60 -28.72
C ALA A 16 6.02 17.48 -29.41
N TYR A 17 6.02 17.47 -30.74
CA TYR A 17 4.80 17.30 -31.53
C TYR A 17 4.13 15.95 -31.24
N MET A 18 4.90 14.86 -31.24
CA MET A 18 4.38 13.52 -30.92
C MET A 18 3.83 13.43 -29.50
N TYR A 19 4.51 14.07 -28.54
CA TYR A 19 4.13 14.06 -27.14
C TYR A 19 2.82 14.82 -26.89
N ASP A 20 2.66 16.00 -27.50
CA ASP A 20 1.45 16.84 -27.35
C ASP A 20 0.25 16.29 -28.15
N SER A 21 0.51 15.57 -29.25
CA SER A 21 -0.54 14.91 -30.06
C SER A 21 -1.14 13.68 -29.37
N ALA A 22 -0.47 13.10 -28.37
CA ALA A 22 -1.01 12.01 -27.59
C ALA A 22 -1.96 12.59 -26.52
N GLU A 23 -3.28 12.49 -26.72
CA GLU A 23 -4.34 12.96 -25.81
C GLU A 23 -4.26 12.32 -24.40
N ARG A 24 -3.29 12.74 -23.58
CA ARG A 24 -3.09 12.27 -22.21
C ARG A 24 -3.81 13.18 -21.21
N THR A 25 -4.18 12.58 -20.09
CA THR A 25 -4.64 13.31 -18.90
C THR A 25 -3.54 14.28 -18.44
N ARG A 26 -3.91 15.53 -18.15
CA ARG A 26 -2.98 16.60 -17.74
C ARG A 26 -2.47 16.40 -16.30
N THR A 27 -1.62 15.40 -16.08
CA THR A 27 -0.95 15.18 -14.79
C THR A 27 0.08 16.28 -14.51
N ALA A 28 0.57 16.36 -13.27
CA ALA A 28 1.64 17.28 -12.91
C ALA A 28 2.93 16.95 -13.69
N LEU A 29 3.29 15.66 -13.79
CA LEU A 29 4.42 15.19 -14.57
C LEU A 29 4.34 15.62 -16.04
N HIS A 30 3.17 15.48 -16.66
CA HIS A 30 2.95 15.87 -18.05
C HIS A 30 3.20 17.38 -18.26
N ARG A 31 2.68 18.23 -17.38
CA ARG A 31 2.89 19.69 -17.48
C ARG A 31 4.36 20.08 -17.35
N THR A 32 5.07 19.48 -16.41
CA THR A 32 6.49 19.79 -16.16
C THR A 32 7.36 19.29 -17.31
N PHE A 33 7.08 18.10 -17.85
CA PHE A 33 7.80 17.59 -19.02
C PHE A 33 7.56 18.44 -20.27
N SER A 34 6.32 18.86 -20.53
CA SER A 34 6.02 19.78 -21.64
C SER A 34 6.74 21.11 -21.49
N ALA A 35 6.80 21.67 -20.27
CA ALA A 35 7.53 22.90 -19.99
C ALA A 35 9.04 22.73 -20.21
N LEU A 36 9.62 21.62 -19.73
CA LEU A 36 11.03 21.28 -19.93
C LEU A 36 11.38 21.17 -21.42
N LEU A 37 10.51 20.51 -22.20
CA LEU A 37 10.70 20.31 -23.63
C LEU A 37 10.65 21.64 -24.40
N ALA A 38 9.66 22.48 -24.09
CA ALA A 38 9.56 23.82 -24.66
C ALA A 38 10.77 24.71 -24.29
N ALA A 39 11.17 24.69 -23.02
CA ALA A 39 12.35 25.43 -22.55
C ALA A 39 13.64 24.95 -23.24
N THR A 40 13.78 23.64 -23.50
CA THR A 40 14.94 23.07 -24.19
C THR A 40 14.98 23.47 -25.67
N LEU A 41 13.82 23.55 -26.35
CA LEU A 41 13.76 24.09 -27.71
C LEU A 41 14.19 25.55 -27.77
N VAL A 42 13.71 26.37 -26.82
CA VAL A 42 14.09 27.78 -26.70
C VAL A 42 15.59 27.91 -26.38
N GLN A 43 16.11 27.07 -25.49
CA GLN A 43 17.54 27.01 -25.17
C GLN A 43 18.39 26.78 -26.42
N LEU A 44 17.98 25.85 -27.27
CA LEU A 44 18.72 25.50 -28.49
C LEU A 44 18.71 26.64 -29.52
N VAL A 45 17.63 27.43 -29.57
CA VAL A 45 17.59 28.66 -30.38
C VAL A 45 18.58 29.68 -29.85
N PHE A 46 18.59 29.91 -28.53
CA PHE A 46 19.56 30.83 -27.93
C PHE A 46 20.99 30.34 -28.07
N ASP A 47 21.25 29.03 -28.00
CA ASP A 47 22.55 28.43 -28.25
C ASP A 47 23.07 28.79 -29.64
N ALA A 48 22.27 28.50 -30.68
CA ALA A 48 22.62 28.82 -32.07
C ALA A 48 22.86 30.32 -32.31
N LEU A 49 22.01 31.18 -31.74
CA LEU A 49 22.16 32.65 -31.83
C LEU A 49 23.43 33.14 -31.13
N THR A 50 23.71 32.60 -29.96
CA THR A 50 24.88 32.93 -29.14
C THR A 50 26.15 32.48 -29.84
N LEU A 51 26.15 31.26 -30.38
CA LEU A 51 27.24 30.71 -31.16
C LEU A 51 27.58 31.56 -32.39
N TYR A 52 26.55 32.05 -33.08
CA TYR A 52 26.71 32.95 -34.21
C TYR A 52 27.33 34.29 -33.77
N THR A 53 26.73 34.93 -32.76
CA THR A 53 27.13 36.28 -32.32
C THR A 53 28.52 36.34 -31.70
N VAL A 54 28.93 35.30 -30.95
CA VAL A 54 30.29 35.17 -30.40
C VAL A 54 31.35 35.03 -31.48
N ASN A 55 31.04 34.33 -32.58
CA ASN A 55 31.98 34.21 -33.68
C ASN A 55 32.01 35.48 -34.57
N HIS A 56 31.16 36.46 -34.30
CA HIS A 56 31.03 37.71 -35.05
C HIS A 56 31.12 38.94 -34.12
N LEU A 57 32.02 38.93 -33.13
CA LEU A 57 32.20 40.02 -32.17
C LEU A 57 32.48 41.39 -32.82
N ASP A 58 33.12 41.40 -33.99
CA ASP A 58 33.48 42.64 -34.70
C ASP A 58 32.29 43.30 -35.41
N SER A 59 31.25 42.54 -35.76
CA SER A 59 30.09 43.03 -36.53
C SER A 59 28.81 43.14 -35.71
N VAL A 60 28.73 42.44 -34.57
CA VAL A 60 27.55 42.44 -33.70
C VAL A 60 27.74 43.43 -32.54
N PRO A 61 26.77 44.33 -32.28
CA PRO A 61 26.85 45.24 -31.14
C PRO A 61 27.00 44.49 -29.81
N LYS A 62 27.94 44.93 -28.97
CA LYS A 62 28.22 44.29 -27.67
C LYS A 62 26.98 44.10 -26.80
N TRP A 63 26.10 45.09 -26.72
CA TRP A 63 24.87 45.00 -25.91
C TRP A 63 23.94 43.86 -26.36
N LEU A 64 23.90 43.57 -27.68
CA LEU A 64 23.08 42.50 -28.23
C LEU A 64 23.70 41.14 -27.93
N ASN A 65 25.04 41.04 -28.04
CA ASN A 65 25.76 39.82 -27.70
C ASN A 65 25.64 39.49 -26.21
N ASP A 66 25.88 40.48 -25.35
CA ASP A 66 25.73 40.35 -23.89
C ASP A 66 24.28 39.94 -23.53
N GLY A 67 23.28 40.52 -24.20
CA GLY A 67 21.87 40.20 -24.00
C GLY A 67 21.52 38.76 -24.38
N LEU A 68 21.97 38.30 -25.56
CA LEU A 68 21.76 36.92 -26.02
C LEU A 68 22.47 35.90 -25.12
N HIS A 69 23.68 36.22 -24.66
CA HIS A 69 24.41 35.38 -23.70
C HIS A 69 23.69 35.23 -22.36
N ARG A 70 23.14 36.34 -21.84
CA ARG A 70 22.36 36.28 -20.59
C ARG A 70 21.09 35.45 -20.78
N LEU A 71 20.41 35.62 -21.90
CA LEU A 71 19.24 34.78 -22.23
C LEU A 71 19.64 33.31 -22.32
N PHE A 72 20.72 32.97 -23.02
CA PHE A 72 21.24 31.61 -23.14
C PHE A 72 21.57 30.96 -21.79
N VAL A 73 22.28 31.67 -20.90
CA VAL A 73 22.65 31.16 -19.58
C VAL A 73 21.41 31.07 -18.66
N GLY A 74 20.54 32.08 -18.67
CA GLY A 74 19.30 32.07 -17.89
C GLY A 74 18.37 30.92 -18.31
N THR A 75 18.13 30.75 -19.60
CA THR A 75 17.33 29.62 -20.09
C THR A 75 17.98 28.27 -19.78
N MET A 76 19.31 28.18 -19.72
CA MET A 76 19.99 26.96 -19.31
C MET A 76 19.71 26.65 -17.83
N VAL A 77 19.84 27.65 -16.95
CA VAL A 77 19.52 27.52 -15.51
C VAL A 77 18.06 27.08 -15.32
N LEU A 78 17.13 27.65 -16.09
CA LEU A 78 15.73 27.25 -16.10
C LEU A 78 15.54 25.79 -16.56
N VAL A 79 16.24 25.35 -17.61
CA VAL A 79 16.19 23.96 -18.09
C VAL A 79 16.70 23.01 -17.00
N VAL A 80 17.81 23.31 -16.33
CA VAL A 80 18.33 22.47 -15.23
C VAL A 80 17.33 22.41 -14.06
N TYR A 81 16.71 23.53 -13.71
CA TYR A 81 15.65 23.57 -12.70
C TYR A 81 14.43 22.74 -13.09
N LEU A 82 13.95 22.84 -14.33
CA LEU A 82 12.82 22.05 -14.83
C LEU A 82 13.15 20.55 -14.85
N PHE A 83 14.40 20.20 -15.13
CA PHE A 83 14.88 18.82 -15.04
C PHE A 83 14.86 18.32 -13.58
N TYR A 84 15.31 19.14 -12.64
CA TYR A 84 15.17 18.87 -11.20
C TYR A 84 13.71 18.69 -10.79
N GLN A 85 12.81 19.59 -11.22
CA GLN A 85 11.38 19.47 -10.92
C GLN A 85 10.76 18.21 -11.54
N TYR A 86 11.17 17.84 -12.76
CA TYR A 86 10.72 16.63 -13.41
C TYR A 86 11.12 15.39 -12.60
N ILE A 87 12.39 15.30 -12.16
CA ILE A 87 12.85 14.22 -11.28
C ILE A 87 12.09 14.23 -9.96
N ALA A 88 11.89 15.41 -9.35
CA ALA A 88 11.19 15.52 -8.08
C ALA A 88 9.76 14.97 -8.15
N ILE A 89 9.01 15.33 -9.20
CA ILE A 89 7.65 14.84 -9.41
C ILE A 89 7.64 13.34 -9.73
N LEU A 90 8.57 12.87 -10.56
CA LEU A 90 8.68 11.45 -10.90
C LEU A 90 8.93 10.61 -9.63
N VAL A 91 9.84 11.06 -8.77
CA VAL A 91 10.12 10.37 -7.50
C VAL A 91 8.96 10.51 -6.51
N GLU A 92 8.25 11.64 -6.48
CA GLU A 92 7.05 11.80 -5.65
C GLU A 92 5.90 10.87 -6.10
N GLU A 93 5.67 10.71 -7.40
CA GLU A 93 4.69 9.77 -7.94
C GLU A 93 5.05 8.30 -7.62
N GLU A 94 6.33 7.92 -7.73
CA GLU A 94 6.81 6.57 -7.41
C GLU A 94 6.86 6.28 -5.89
N SER A 95 7.21 7.28 -5.07
CA SER A 95 7.43 7.11 -3.63
C SER A 95 6.21 7.43 -2.76
N GLY A 96 5.22 8.15 -3.32
CA GLY A 96 4.01 8.61 -2.61
C GLY A 96 4.27 9.63 -1.50
N LYS A 97 5.43 10.30 -1.47
CA LYS A 97 5.80 11.29 -0.43
C LYS A 97 6.10 12.66 -1.04
N PRO A 98 5.70 13.75 -0.34
CA PRO A 98 5.93 15.10 -0.83
C PRO A 98 7.41 15.48 -0.81
N TRP A 99 7.87 16.10 -1.90
CA TRP A 99 9.25 16.56 -2.06
C TRP A 99 9.57 17.76 -1.16
N LYS A 100 10.54 17.61 -0.23
CA LYS A 100 10.77 18.61 0.84
C LYS A 100 11.72 19.75 0.48
N LEU A 101 12.60 19.56 -0.49
CA LEU A 101 13.64 20.52 -0.85
C LEU A 101 13.24 21.49 -1.98
N ASP A 102 11.95 21.53 -2.35
CA ASP A 102 11.46 22.40 -3.44
C ASP A 102 11.66 23.90 -3.14
N LEU A 103 11.50 24.32 -1.89
CA LEU A 103 11.76 25.72 -1.50
C LEU A 103 13.22 26.11 -1.72
N ALA A 104 14.16 25.25 -1.34
CA ALA A 104 15.59 25.50 -1.52
C ALA A 104 15.96 25.61 -3.01
N ALA A 105 15.39 24.75 -3.85
CA ALA A 105 15.55 24.79 -5.30
C ALA A 105 15.02 26.10 -5.90
N ARG A 106 13.83 26.56 -5.51
CA ARG A 106 13.26 27.84 -5.99
C ARG A 106 14.07 29.06 -5.54
N VAL A 107 14.56 29.05 -4.30
CA VAL A 107 15.44 30.12 -3.80
C VAL A 107 16.74 30.15 -4.60
N TYR A 108 17.33 28.99 -4.87
CA TYR A 108 18.53 28.90 -5.69
C TYR A 108 18.30 29.38 -7.12
N LEU A 109 17.19 28.99 -7.77
CA LEU A 109 16.81 29.49 -9.10
C LEU A 109 16.79 31.01 -9.14
N ALA A 110 16.14 31.66 -8.16
CA ALA A 110 16.06 33.12 -8.10
C ALA A 110 17.44 33.77 -7.93
N ILE A 111 18.32 33.17 -7.12
CA ILE A 111 19.71 33.64 -6.94
C ILE A 111 20.51 33.49 -8.23
N ALA A 112 20.38 32.34 -8.91
CA ALA A 112 21.10 32.06 -10.15
C ALA A 112 20.68 33.02 -11.27
N GLU A 113 19.38 33.22 -11.49
CA GLU A 113 18.85 34.19 -12.47
C GLU A 113 19.28 35.63 -12.17
N ALA A 114 19.24 36.03 -10.89
CA ALA A 114 19.77 37.34 -10.48
C ALA A 114 21.28 37.45 -10.77
N GLY A 115 22.03 36.37 -10.53
CA GLY A 115 23.44 36.26 -10.89
C GLY A 115 23.68 36.44 -12.38
N VAL A 116 22.90 35.77 -13.24
CA VAL A 116 22.95 35.91 -14.70
C VAL A 116 22.71 37.35 -15.13
N LEU A 117 21.84 38.10 -14.44
CA LEU A 117 21.56 39.50 -14.77
C LEU A 117 22.62 40.49 -14.27
N VAL A 118 23.36 40.17 -13.22
CA VAL A 118 24.33 41.09 -12.59
C VAL A 118 25.77 40.82 -13.04
N LEU A 119 26.12 39.55 -13.24
CA LEU A 119 27.49 39.16 -13.57
C LEU A 119 27.92 39.72 -14.94
N LEU A 120 29.21 40.00 -15.06
CA LEU A 120 29.82 40.53 -16.28
C LEU A 120 30.12 39.40 -17.25
N VAL A 121 29.63 39.54 -18.48
CA VAL A 121 29.91 38.61 -19.57
C VAL A 121 31.32 38.90 -20.11
N HIS A 122 32.17 37.88 -20.14
CA HIS A 122 33.52 37.95 -20.69
C HIS A 122 33.66 37.00 -21.87
N TYR A 123 34.45 37.42 -22.85
CA TYR A 123 34.71 36.67 -24.07
C TYR A 123 36.21 36.41 -24.21
N ALA A 124 36.57 35.14 -24.39
CA ALA A 124 37.92 34.73 -24.75
C ALA A 124 38.02 34.67 -26.28
N VAL A 125 38.96 35.42 -26.85
CA VAL A 125 39.26 35.43 -28.29
C VAL A 125 40.45 34.51 -28.53
N THR A 126 40.27 33.46 -29.32
CA THR A 126 41.35 32.51 -29.64
C THR A 126 41.48 32.28 -31.14
N PRO A 127 42.65 31.83 -31.64
CA PRO A 127 42.85 31.52 -33.06
C PRO A 127 41.92 30.42 -33.61
N LEU A 128 41.31 29.62 -32.74
CA LEU A 128 40.42 28.50 -33.09
C LEU A 128 38.93 28.87 -33.00
N GLY A 129 38.60 30.07 -32.53
CA GLY A 129 37.23 30.54 -32.30
C GLY A 129 37.09 31.31 -30.99
N ASN A 130 36.03 32.10 -30.89
CA ASN A 130 35.72 32.86 -29.69
C ASN A 130 34.77 32.04 -28.81
N TYR A 131 34.84 32.21 -27.50
CA TYR A 131 33.88 31.62 -26.57
C TYR A 131 33.67 32.52 -25.36
N SER A 132 32.53 32.34 -24.66
CA SER A 132 32.29 33.02 -23.39
C SER A 132 33.02 32.30 -22.27
N ASP A 133 33.65 33.06 -21.39
CA ASP A 133 34.42 32.56 -20.25
C ASP A 133 34.11 33.39 -18.99
N GLY A 134 34.56 32.93 -17.83
CA GLY A 134 34.46 33.59 -16.53
C GLY A 134 33.24 33.21 -15.71
N ILE A 135 33.09 33.89 -14.57
CA ILE A 135 32.12 33.55 -13.50
C ILE A 135 30.68 33.47 -14.02
N HIS A 136 30.32 34.25 -15.06
CA HIS A 136 29.00 34.20 -15.68
C HIS A 136 28.72 32.84 -16.34
N ALA A 137 29.70 32.25 -17.04
CA ALA A 137 29.56 30.93 -17.66
C ALA A 137 29.50 29.82 -16.59
N ASP A 138 30.21 30.00 -15.47
CA ASP A 138 30.23 29.05 -14.36
C ASP A 138 28.89 28.87 -13.66
N VAL A 139 27.96 29.84 -13.77
CA VAL A 139 26.62 29.76 -13.19
C VAL A 139 25.88 28.48 -13.62
N CYS A 140 26.03 28.08 -14.89
CA CYS A 140 25.45 26.85 -15.41
C CYS A 140 26.00 25.60 -14.70
N TYR A 141 27.33 25.49 -14.58
CA TYR A 141 27.98 24.34 -13.95
C TYR A 141 27.67 24.27 -12.45
N VAL A 142 27.67 25.42 -11.77
CA VAL A 142 27.26 25.51 -10.37
C VAL A 142 25.80 25.10 -10.21
N SER A 143 24.92 25.48 -11.13
CA SER A 143 23.50 25.09 -11.10
C SER A 143 23.32 23.59 -11.18
N VAL A 144 24.02 22.93 -12.12
CA VAL A 144 24.01 21.46 -12.22
C VAL A 144 24.47 20.83 -10.90
N GLY A 145 25.59 21.31 -10.34
CA GLY A 145 26.10 20.80 -9.07
C GLY A 145 25.11 20.95 -7.91
N VAL A 146 24.50 22.13 -7.77
CA VAL A 146 23.52 22.41 -6.70
C VAL A 146 22.29 21.53 -6.84
N TYR A 147 21.68 21.43 -8.03
CA TYR A 147 20.49 20.60 -8.22
C TYR A 147 20.77 19.11 -8.05
N LEU A 148 21.93 18.62 -8.49
CA LEU A 148 22.35 17.23 -8.23
C LEU A 148 22.54 16.96 -6.73
N LEU A 149 23.14 17.91 -6.00
CA LEU A 149 23.29 17.80 -4.54
C LEU A 149 21.94 17.80 -3.83
N LEU A 150 20.98 18.63 -4.27
CA LEU A 150 19.62 18.63 -3.74
C LEU A 150 18.92 17.28 -3.99
N CYS A 151 19.05 16.72 -5.19
CA CYS A 151 18.55 15.38 -5.49
C CYS A 151 19.20 14.31 -4.60
N ALA A 152 20.52 14.32 -4.47
CA ALA A 152 21.26 13.35 -3.66
C ALA A 152 20.92 13.47 -2.16
N ALA A 153 20.79 14.70 -1.64
CA ALA A 153 20.39 14.96 -0.26
C ALA A 153 18.98 14.45 0.01
N GLN A 154 18.05 14.65 -0.92
CA GLN A 154 16.69 14.10 -0.83
C GLN A 154 16.71 12.57 -0.82
N LEU A 155 17.43 11.94 -1.75
CA LEU A 155 17.57 10.47 -1.79
C LEU A 155 18.23 9.92 -0.52
N ALA A 156 19.21 10.62 0.06
CA ALA A 156 19.83 10.22 1.32
C ALA A 156 18.87 10.37 2.52
N MET A 157 18.02 11.41 2.53
CA MET A 157 16.96 11.56 3.53
C MET A 157 15.85 10.49 3.37
N GLU A 158 15.62 10.01 2.16
CA GLU A 158 14.61 8.98 1.84
C GLU A 158 15.14 7.55 2.02
N GLY A 159 16.44 7.33 1.79
CA GLY A 159 17.14 6.05 1.93
C GLY A 159 17.20 5.49 3.35
N GLY A 160 16.55 6.15 4.32
CA GLY A 160 16.37 5.68 5.69
C GLY A 160 15.05 4.94 5.96
N ARG A 161 14.24 4.60 4.95
CA ARG A 161 12.99 3.86 5.18
C ARG A 161 12.91 2.59 4.34
N SER A 162 13.12 1.45 5.00
CA SER A 162 12.63 0.15 4.53
C SER A 162 11.19 0.34 4.04
N MET A 163 10.90 -0.01 2.79
CA MET A 163 9.52 -0.23 2.35
C MET A 163 8.88 -1.12 3.41
N LYS A 164 7.76 -0.68 3.98
CA LYS A 164 7.07 -1.46 5.00
C LYS A 164 6.62 -2.75 4.31
N LEU A 165 7.17 -3.88 4.73
CA LEU A 165 6.83 -5.17 4.16
C LEU A 165 5.33 -5.41 4.34
N LEU A 166 4.67 -5.88 3.28
CA LEU A 166 3.28 -6.28 3.35
C LEU A 166 3.15 -7.49 4.26
N ARG A 167 2.18 -7.44 5.17
CA ARG A 167 2.04 -8.42 6.24
C ARG A 167 1.14 -9.55 5.78
N VAL A 168 1.69 -10.75 5.72
CA VAL A 168 1.04 -11.94 5.20
C VAL A 168 0.65 -12.88 6.33
N LEU A 169 -0.59 -13.36 6.32
CA LEU A 169 -1.06 -14.45 7.17
C LEU A 169 -1.26 -15.71 6.32
N LEU A 170 -0.65 -16.82 6.75
CA LEU A 170 -0.80 -18.13 6.10
C LEU A 170 -1.84 -18.96 6.86
N VAL A 171 -2.88 -19.43 6.17
CA VAL A 171 -3.99 -20.20 6.76
C VAL A 171 -4.14 -21.52 6.01
N ASP A 172 -3.76 -22.60 6.68
CA ASP A 172 -3.75 -23.95 6.12
C ASP A 172 -3.73 -24.93 7.29
N ASP A 173 -4.49 -26.02 7.26
CA ASP A 173 -4.47 -27.01 8.34
C ASP A 173 -3.20 -27.87 8.32
N GLU A 174 -2.58 -28.04 7.16
CA GLU A 174 -1.34 -28.79 6.99
C GLU A 174 -0.10 -27.95 7.34
N ILE A 175 0.57 -28.30 8.43
CA ILE A 175 1.82 -27.62 8.86
C ILE A 175 2.93 -27.67 7.80
N ASN A 176 2.99 -28.77 7.02
CA ASN A 176 3.98 -28.93 5.97
C ASN A 176 3.83 -27.89 4.86
N ILE A 177 2.59 -27.49 4.55
CA ILE A 177 2.31 -26.50 3.52
C ILE A 177 2.69 -25.11 4.02
N ARG A 178 2.33 -24.77 5.26
CA ARG A 178 2.77 -23.51 5.89
C ARG A 178 4.29 -23.40 5.97
N GLU A 179 4.98 -24.46 6.37
CA GLU A 179 6.46 -24.52 6.37
C GLU A 179 7.03 -24.44 4.95
N GLY A 180 6.39 -25.07 3.96
CA GLY A 180 6.76 -24.99 2.55
C GLY A 180 6.75 -23.54 2.06
N PHE A 181 5.63 -22.84 2.25
CA PHE A 181 5.52 -21.42 1.91
C PHE A 181 6.56 -20.54 2.64
N LYS A 182 6.87 -20.81 3.91
CA LYS A 182 7.87 -20.01 4.64
C LYS A 182 9.32 -20.25 4.18
N ARG A 183 9.65 -21.49 3.77
CA ARG A 183 11.04 -21.87 3.46
C ARG A 183 11.39 -21.80 1.99
N LEU A 184 10.42 -22.08 1.12
CA LEU A 184 10.64 -22.22 -0.32
C LEU A 184 10.35 -20.92 -1.10
N PHE A 185 9.59 -20.00 -0.51
CA PHE A 185 9.24 -18.73 -1.14
C PHE A 185 9.98 -17.55 -0.49
N ASP A 186 10.61 -16.69 -1.31
CA ASP A 186 11.36 -15.52 -0.85
C ASP A 186 10.44 -14.31 -0.63
N TRP A 187 9.78 -14.28 0.53
CA TRP A 187 8.86 -13.20 0.90
C TRP A 187 9.51 -11.82 0.84
N GLN A 188 10.79 -11.70 1.24
CA GLN A 188 11.48 -10.41 1.30
C GLN A 188 11.75 -9.85 -0.09
N ALA A 189 12.14 -10.71 -1.05
CA ALA A 189 12.31 -10.30 -2.45
C ALA A 189 11.00 -9.72 -3.04
N HIS A 190 9.85 -10.26 -2.64
CA HIS A 190 8.53 -9.78 -3.04
C HIS A 190 7.97 -8.64 -2.15
N GLY A 191 8.76 -8.12 -1.21
CA GLY A 191 8.37 -7.01 -0.32
C GLY A 191 7.27 -7.37 0.68
N CYS A 192 7.22 -8.63 1.08
CA CYS A 192 6.26 -9.20 2.03
C CYS A 192 6.97 -9.81 3.24
N GLU A 193 6.25 -9.97 4.34
CA GLU A 193 6.69 -10.72 5.52
C GLU A 193 5.55 -11.59 6.05
N VAL A 194 5.84 -12.83 6.44
CA VAL A 194 4.85 -13.68 7.11
C VAL A 194 4.79 -13.28 8.58
N VAL A 195 3.64 -12.76 9.02
CA VAL A 195 3.46 -12.22 10.37
C VAL A 195 2.73 -13.16 11.31
N GLY A 196 2.11 -14.21 10.77
CA GLY A 196 1.38 -15.19 11.55
C GLY A 196 0.95 -16.39 10.72
N GLU A 197 0.42 -17.38 11.43
CA GLU A 197 -0.11 -18.61 10.88
C GLU A 197 -1.40 -18.99 11.58
N ALA A 198 -2.32 -19.63 10.85
CA ALA A 198 -3.49 -20.26 11.43
C ALA A 198 -3.72 -21.65 10.82
N ALA A 199 -4.15 -22.59 11.65
CA ALA A 199 -4.47 -23.95 11.27
C ALA A 199 -5.98 -24.18 11.05
N ASP A 200 -6.81 -23.22 11.44
CA ASP A 200 -8.28 -23.30 11.34
C ASP A 200 -8.90 -21.91 11.13
N GLY A 201 -10.17 -21.87 10.70
CA GLY A 201 -10.81 -20.60 10.36
C GLY A 201 -11.14 -19.68 11.54
N VAL A 202 -11.23 -20.22 12.76
CA VAL A 202 -11.45 -19.41 13.98
C VAL A 202 -10.15 -18.73 14.37
N GLN A 203 -9.05 -19.47 14.36
CA GLN A 203 -7.71 -18.94 14.57
C GLN A 203 -7.37 -17.92 13.48
N ALA A 204 -7.75 -18.16 12.22
CA ALA A 204 -7.55 -17.21 11.13
C ALA A 204 -8.20 -15.86 11.44
N LEU A 205 -9.49 -15.84 11.81
CA LEU A 205 -10.17 -14.60 12.18
C LEU A 205 -9.51 -13.88 13.36
N SER A 206 -9.14 -14.62 14.42
CA SER A 206 -8.45 -14.06 15.58
C SER A 206 -7.11 -13.41 15.21
N GLN A 207 -6.30 -14.11 14.40
CA GLN A 207 -5.02 -13.63 13.90
C GLN A 207 -5.20 -12.43 12.97
N MET A 208 -6.25 -12.42 12.14
CA MET A 208 -6.56 -11.29 11.26
C MET A 208 -6.94 -10.03 12.06
N GLU A 209 -7.67 -10.16 13.15
CA GLU A 209 -8.02 -9.03 14.04
C GLU A 209 -6.78 -8.47 14.76
N GLU A 210 -5.94 -9.34 15.31
CA GLU A 210 -4.74 -8.96 16.06
C GLU A 210 -3.65 -8.41 15.14
N LEU A 211 -3.32 -9.18 14.10
CA LEU A 211 -2.21 -8.88 13.21
C LEU A 211 -2.61 -7.95 12.08
N LYS A 212 -3.88 -7.73 11.74
CA LYS A 212 -4.30 -6.86 10.61
C LYS A 212 -3.43 -7.08 9.35
N PRO A 213 -3.41 -8.30 8.78
CA PRO A 213 -2.61 -8.61 7.61
C PRO A 213 -3.13 -7.87 6.38
N ASP A 214 -2.20 -7.52 5.49
CA ASP A 214 -2.49 -6.92 4.20
C ASP A 214 -2.92 -8.00 3.19
N ILE A 215 -2.32 -9.19 3.29
CA ILE A 215 -2.60 -10.36 2.44
C ILE A 215 -2.88 -11.57 3.33
N VAL A 216 -3.91 -12.34 2.99
CA VAL A 216 -4.17 -13.64 3.60
C VAL A 216 -4.16 -14.71 2.51
N VAL A 217 -3.25 -15.67 2.67
CA VAL A 217 -3.19 -16.88 1.83
C VAL A 217 -3.92 -17.98 2.57
N MET A 218 -4.96 -18.55 1.96
CA MET A 218 -5.94 -19.36 2.67
C MET A 218 -6.36 -20.61 1.91
N ASP A 219 -6.31 -21.76 2.57
CA ASP A 219 -7.03 -22.94 2.11
C ASP A 219 -8.54 -22.81 2.40
N ILE A 220 -9.34 -23.35 1.49
CA ILE A 220 -10.79 -23.44 1.63
C ILE A 220 -11.16 -24.45 2.70
N ASN A 221 -10.55 -25.63 2.65
CA ASN A 221 -10.99 -26.78 3.43
C ASN A 221 -10.28 -26.88 4.79
N ILE A 222 -10.35 -25.79 5.55
CA ILE A 222 -9.78 -25.74 6.90
C ILE A 222 -10.82 -26.11 7.98
N PRO A 223 -10.41 -26.74 9.10
CA PRO A 223 -11.28 -27.12 10.21
C PRO A 223 -12.00 -25.95 10.87
N LEU A 224 -13.03 -26.27 11.66
CA LEU A 224 -13.90 -25.39 12.47
C LEU A 224 -14.73 -24.38 11.66
N MET A 225 -14.14 -23.73 10.66
CA MET A 225 -14.78 -22.77 9.78
C MET A 225 -14.06 -22.75 8.44
N ASN A 226 -14.78 -23.08 7.37
CA ASN A 226 -14.26 -23.06 5.99
C ASN A 226 -13.72 -21.66 5.60
N GLY A 227 -12.65 -21.64 4.80
CA GLY A 227 -11.98 -20.41 4.36
C GLY A 227 -12.90 -19.41 3.64
N LEU A 228 -13.83 -19.87 2.81
CA LEU A 228 -14.83 -18.99 2.17
C LEU A 228 -15.73 -18.32 3.21
N LYS A 229 -16.07 -19.02 4.30
CA LYS A 229 -16.82 -18.43 5.39
C LYS A 229 -15.99 -17.38 6.14
N VAL A 230 -14.70 -17.64 6.36
CA VAL A 230 -13.77 -16.65 6.94
C VAL A 230 -13.73 -15.38 6.09
N ILE A 231 -13.54 -15.52 4.77
CA ILE A 231 -13.51 -14.39 3.83
C ILE A 231 -14.84 -13.61 3.87
N SER A 232 -15.98 -14.31 3.83
CA SER A 232 -17.30 -13.66 3.91
C SER A 232 -17.47 -12.85 5.21
N LEU A 233 -16.96 -13.36 6.34
CA LEU A 233 -17.03 -12.69 7.63
C LEU A 233 -16.06 -11.51 7.76
N TRP A 234 -14.92 -11.57 7.07
CA TRP A 234 -13.93 -10.50 7.09
C TRP A 234 -14.27 -9.37 6.13
N ARG A 235 -14.81 -9.68 4.95
CA ARG A 235 -15.21 -8.69 3.94
C ARG A 235 -16.24 -7.68 4.45
N MET A 236 -17.07 -8.07 5.42
CA MET A 236 -17.99 -7.16 6.12
C MET A 236 -17.28 -6.14 7.06
N ARG A 237 -16.01 -6.36 7.39
CA ARG A 237 -15.22 -5.54 8.33
C ARG A 237 -14.10 -4.76 7.65
N SER A 238 -13.53 -5.33 6.60
CA SER A 238 -12.38 -4.78 5.89
C SER A 238 -12.46 -5.12 4.41
N GLU A 239 -12.53 -4.07 3.60
CA GLU A 239 -12.41 -4.16 2.14
C GLU A 239 -10.95 -4.08 1.67
N THR A 240 -9.97 -3.94 2.57
CA THR A 240 -8.58 -3.66 2.19
C THR A 240 -7.70 -4.90 2.16
N THR A 241 -8.02 -5.94 2.94
CA THR A 241 -7.22 -7.17 2.97
C THR A 241 -7.36 -7.93 1.64
N ALA A 242 -6.26 -8.26 1.00
CA ALA A 242 -6.26 -9.15 -0.15
C ALA A 242 -6.41 -10.61 0.30
N PHE A 243 -7.16 -11.40 -0.47
CA PHE A 243 -7.29 -12.84 -0.23
C PHE A 243 -6.80 -13.61 -1.45
N VAL A 244 -5.85 -14.51 -1.22
CA VAL A 244 -5.39 -15.50 -2.19
C VAL A 244 -5.84 -16.86 -1.67
N ILE A 245 -6.70 -17.53 -2.43
CA ILE A 245 -7.13 -18.88 -2.10
C ILE A 245 -6.15 -19.89 -2.69
N VAL A 246 -5.77 -20.90 -1.93
CA VAL A 246 -4.96 -22.04 -2.41
C VAL A 246 -5.75 -23.32 -2.15
N SER A 247 -6.17 -24.02 -3.21
CA SER A 247 -7.02 -25.21 -3.08
C SER A 247 -6.47 -26.40 -3.85
N GLY A 248 -6.49 -27.59 -3.23
CA GLY A 248 -6.21 -28.86 -3.92
C GLY A 248 -7.38 -29.44 -4.70
N TYR A 249 -8.56 -28.82 -4.61
CA TYR A 249 -9.78 -29.29 -5.27
C TYR A 249 -10.16 -28.37 -6.43
N ASP A 250 -10.29 -28.95 -7.62
CA ASP A 250 -10.90 -28.31 -8.81
C ASP A 250 -12.44 -28.33 -8.73
N ASP A 251 -12.98 -27.91 -7.57
CA ASP A 251 -14.42 -27.81 -7.39
C ASP A 251 -14.89 -26.43 -7.86
N PHE A 252 -15.56 -26.42 -9.00
CA PHE A 252 -16.13 -25.23 -9.61
C PHE A 252 -17.11 -24.48 -8.69
N SER A 253 -17.73 -25.15 -7.71
CA SER A 253 -18.62 -24.50 -6.74
C SER A 253 -17.88 -23.52 -5.84
N TYR A 254 -16.68 -23.91 -5.37
CA TYR A 254 -15.84 -23.07 -4.53
C TYR A 254 -15.25 -21.88 -5.29
N CYS A 255 -14.76 -22.10 -6.51
CA CYS A 255 -14.26 -21.01 -7.36
C CYS A 255 -15.36 -19.95 -7.60
N ARG A 256 -16.58 -20.39 -7.91
CA ARG A 256 -17.71 -19.47 -8.12
C ARG A 256 -18.05 -18.66 -6.87
N GLU A 257 -18.02 -19.28 -5.69
CA GLU A 257 -18.30 -18.59 -4.43
C GLU A 257 -17.18 -17.61 -4.08
N ALA A 258 -15.92 -18.00 -4.28
CA ALA A 258 -14.77 -17.14 -4.09
C ALA A 258 -14.84 -15.88 -4.97
N LEU A 259 -15.17 -16.05 -6.26
CA LEU A 259 -15.38 -14.93 -7.19
C LEU A 259 -16.48 -13.98 -6.72
N LYS A 260 -17.59 -14.49 -6.15
CA LYS A 260 -18.65 -13.65 -5.56
C LYS A 260 -18.17 -12.86 -4.35
N LEU A 261 -17.24 -13.41 -3.58
CA LEU A 261 -16.62 -12.75 -2.42
C LEU A 261 -15.51 -11.75 -2.82
N GLN A 262 -15.28 -11.57 -4.12
CA GLN A 262 -14.25 -10.68 -4.66
C GLN A 262 -12.89 -10.95 -4.01
N ILE A 263 -12.52 -12.23 -3.96
CA ILE A 263 -11.14 -12.62 -3.67
C ILE A 263 -10.22 -12.01 -4.73
N THR A 264 -8.93 -11.92 -4.40
CA THR A 264 -7.98 -11.35 -5.35
C THR A 264 -7.47 -12.39 -6.32
N ASP A 265 -7.18 -13.60 -5.84
CA ASP A 265 -6.77 -14.68 -6.73
C ASP A 265 -7.06 -16.07 -6.16
N TYR A 266 -7.11 -17.06 -7.05
CA TYR A 266 -7.38 -18.46 -6.74
C TYR A 266 -6.32 -19.35 -7.41
N LEU A 267 -5.56 -20.09 -6.60
CA LEU A 267 -4.47 -20.95 -7.04
C LEU A 267 -4.78 -22.42 -6.76
N LEU A 268 -4.43 -23.28 -7.71
CA LEU A 268 -4.57 -24.72 -7.58
C LEU A 268 -3.29 -25.35 -7.01
N ARG A 269 -3.42 -26.35 -6.15
CA ARG A 269 -2.28 -27.18 -5.73
C ARG A 269 -1.95 -28.23 -6.81
N PRO A 270 -0.67 -28.58 -7.02
CA PRO A 270 0.53 -28.03 -6.36
C PRO A 270 0.82 -26.60 -6.81
N VAL A 271 1.19 -25.74 -5.86
CA VAL A 271 1.44 -24.32 -6.13
C VAL A 271 2.79 -24.15 -6.83
N ASP A 272 2.77 -23.51 -8.00
CA ASP A 272 3.98 -23.01 -8.63
C ASP A 272 4.41 -21.71 -7.94
N TYR A 273 5.60 -21.70 -7.34
CA TYR A 273 6.10 -20.55 -6.59
C TYR A 273 6.46 -19.36 -7.50
N GLU A 274 6.77 -19.59 -8.78
CA GLU A 274 7.01 -18.50 -9.74
C GLU A 274 5.69 -17.80 -10.09
N GLU A 275 4.64 -18.58 -10.39
CA GLU A 275 3.29 -18.05 -10.64
C GLU A 275 2.72 -17.34 -9.40
N PHE A 276 2.90 -17.93 -8.22
CA PHE A 276 2.52 -17.32 -6.95
C PHE A 276 3.27 -16.00 -6.70
N GLY A 277 4.57 -15.94 -7.00
CA GLY A 277 5.37 -14.71 -6.90
C GLY A 277 4.82 -13.59 -7.78
N ALA A 278 4.52 -13.88 -9.04
CA ALA A 278 3.91 -12.92 -9.96
C ALA A 278 2.54 -12.42 -9.46
N CYS A 279 1.72 -13.32 -8.91
CA CYS A 279 0.44 -12.98 -8.28
C CYS A 279 0.64 -11.99 -7.10
N ILE A 280 1.59 -12.27 -6.20
CA ILE A 280 1.90 -11.40 -5.05
C ILE A 280 2.43 -10.03 -5.50
N ASP A 281 3.27 -9.97 -6.54
CA ASP A 281 3.79 -8.71 -7.07
C ASP A 281 2.67 -7.85 -7.68
N HIS A 282 1.77 -8.45 -8.46
CA HIS A 282 0.58 -7.75 -8.99
C HIS A 282 -0.33 -7.26 -7.85
N LEU A 283 -0.52 -8.09 -6.82
CA LEU A 283 -1.28 -7.77 -5.63
C LEU A 283 -0.72 -6.57 -4.88
N ARG A 284 0.61 -6.52 -4.72
CA ARG A 284 1.32 -5.44 -4.06
C ARG A 284 1.09 -4.11 -4.78
N ILE A 285 1.15 -4.10 -6.12
CA ILE A 285 0.87 -2.90 -6.92
C ILE A 285 -0.58 -2.45 -6.70
N ALA A 286 -1.54 -3.37 -6.81
CA ALA A 286 -2.96 -3.06 -6.65
C ALA A 286 -3.32 -2.56 -5.23
N LEU A 287 -2.68 -3.09 -4.19
CA LEU A 287 -2.86 -2.64 -2.80
C LEU A 287 -2.23 -1.27 -2.56
N PHE A 288 -1.10 -0.97 -3.20
CA PHE A 288 -0.46 0.34 -3.15
C PHE A 288 -1.34 1.42 -3.78
N GLU A 289 -1.92 1.15 -4.96
CA GLU A 289 -2.85 2.05 -5.65
C GLU A 289 -4.13 2.30 -4.83
N LYS A 290 -4.69 1.27 -4.19
CA LYS A 290 -5.88 1.40 -3.31
C LYS A 290 -5.58 2.15 -2.02
N GLY A 291 -4.36 2.07 -1.49
CA GLY A 291 -3.93 2.80 -0.30
C GLY A 291 -3.83 4.32 -0.50
N ALA A 292 -3.51 4.77 -1.72
CA ALA A 292 -3.42 6.19 -2.08
C ALA A 292 -4.80 6.88 -2.22
N ALA A 293 -5.88 6.12 -2.41
CA ALA A 293 -7.22 6.65 -2.72
C ALA A 293 -8.23 6.64 -1.56
N ARG A 294 -7.87 6.18 -0.35
CA ARG A 294 -8.83 5.80 0.71
C ARG A 294 -8.78 6.59 2.02
N ALA A 295 -8.25 7.81 2.01
CA ALA A 295 -8.57 8.77 3.07
C ALA A 295 -10.01 9.28 2.84
N ASP A 296 -10.99 8.58 3.43
CA ASP A 296 -12.37 9.02 3.75
C ASP A 296 -13.42 7.97 3.36
N ALA A 297 -13.94 7.23 4.37
CA ALA A 297 -15.36 6.87 4.53
C ALA A 297 -15.55 5.80 5.62
N SER A 298 -16.30 6.12 6.66
CA SER A 298 -16.79 5.19 7.69
C SER A 298 -18.32 5.17 7.68
N GLY A 299 -18.93 3.98 7.61
CA GLY A 299 -20.39 3.78 7.63
C GLY A 299 -20.88 3.14 8.94
N GLU A 300 -22.01 3.60 9.47
CA GLU A 300 -22.41 3.52 10.88
C GLU A 300 -23.51 2.49 11.24
N GLY A 301 -23.99 1.68 10.30
CA GLY A 301 -25.18 0.81 10.52
C GLY A 301 -24.93 -0.58 11.14
N GLU A 302 -23.73 -1.16 11.00
CA GLU A 302 -23.42 -2.57 11.34
C GLU A 302 -22.72 -2.78 12.69
N LYS A 303 -22.47 -1.71 13.45
CA LYS A 303 -21.80 -1.71 14.76
C LYS A 303 -22.55 -2.51 15.85
N THR A 304 -23.82 -2.85 15.62
CA THR A 304 -24.76 -3.31 16.67
C THR A 304 -24.66 -4.81 17.00
N ILE A 305 -24.66 -5.72 16.01
CA ILE A 305 -24.53 -7.16 16.30
C ILE A 305 -23.15 -7.50 16.87
N TRP A 306 -22.11 -6.81 16.40
CA TRP A 306 -20.74 -7.04 16.84
C TRP A 306 -20.50 -6.56 18.28
N SER A 307 -21.07 -5.40 18.64
CA SER A 307 -21.03 -4.93 20.03
C SER A 307 -21.82 -5.85 20.97
N LEU A 308 -22.95 -6.42 20.51
CA LEU A 308 -23.68 -7.48 21.23
C LEU A 308 -22.82 -8.74 21.43
N THR A 309 -22.17 -9.26 20.39
CA THR A 309 -21.34 -10.48 20.51
C THR A 309 -20.11 -10.30 21.40
N ARG A 310 -19.46 -9.13 21.34
CA ARG A 310 -18.31 -8.82 22.19
C ARG A 310 -18.71 -8.76 23.67
N TYR A 311 -19.82 -8.06 23.97
CA TYR A 311 -20.36 -8.01 25.33
C TYR A 311 -20.71 -9.41 25.85
N LEU A 312 -21.27 -10.27 25.00
CA LEU A 312 -21.53 -11.67 25.39
C LEU A 312 -20.26 -12.43 25.78
N GLN A 313 -19.15 -12.21 25.09
CA GLN A 313 -17.87 -12.86 25.38
C GLN A 313 -17.23 -12.34 26.67
N GLU A 314 -17.31 -11.03 26.91
CA GLU A 314 -16.78 -10.39 28.12
C GLU A 314 -17.57 -10.79 29.38
N HIS A 315 -18.88 -11.01 29.25
CA HIS A 315 -19.79 -11.31 30.37
C HIS A 315 -20.25 -12.78 30.44
N LEU A 316 -19.51 -13.72 29.83
CA LEU A 316 -19.89 -15.14 29.70
C LEU A 316 -20.32 -15.84 31.00
N SER A 317 -19.72 -15.46 32.14
CA SER A 317 -19.96 -16.05 33.46
C SER A 317 -21.22 -15.54 34.16
N GLU A 318 -21.86 -14.50 33.62
CA GLU A 318 -23.03 -13.85 34.23
C GLU A 318 -24.35 -14.41 33.68
N GLU A 319 -25.48 -14.08 34.33
CA GLU A 319 -26.81 -14.40 33.82
C GLU A 319 -27.18 -13.47 32.66
N ILE A 320 -27.11 -13.99 31.44
CA ILE A 320 -27.42 -13.24 30.22
C ILE A 320 -28.80 -13.64 29.70
N SER A 321 -29.65 -12.65 29.45
CA SER A 321 -30.94 -12.79 28.77
C SER A 321 -31.11 -11.77 27.65
N LEU A 322 -32.05 -12.00 26.74
CA LEU A 322 -32.38 -11.03 25.69
C LEU A 322 -32.89 -9.70 26.27
N ASN A 323 -33.55 -9.71 27.43
CA ASN A 323 -34.03 -8.50 28.09
C ASN A 323 -32.86 -7.68 28.66
N LEU A 324 -31.86 -8.36 29.25
CA LEU A 324 -30.65 -7.69 29.72
C LEU A 324 -29.91 -7.00 28.55
N LEU A 325 -29.76 -7.70 27.42
CA LEU A 325 -29.13 -7.12 26.24
C LEU A 325 -29.95 -5.96 25.65
N ALA A 326 -31.28 -6.06 25.68
CA ALA A 326 -32.17 -4.98 25.26
C ALA A 326 -31.97 -3.72 26.10
N ASP A 327 -31.81 -3.86 27.42
CA ASP A 327 -31.58 -2.74 28.34
C ASP A 327 -30.19 -2.12 28.14
N VAL A 328 -29.15 -2.95 28.01
CA VAL A 328 -27.74 -2.50 27.85
C VAL A 328 -27.50 -1.82 26.50
N PHE A 329 -28.09 -2.36 25.43
CA PHE A 329 -27.88 -1.86 24.07
C PHE A 329 -28.96 -0.89 23.61
N HIS A 330 -29.98 -0.64 24.45
CA HIS A 330 -31.17 0.16 24.12
C HIS A 330 -31.89 -0.34 22.84
N LEU A 331 -32.01 -1.66 22.71
CA LEU A 331 -32.62 -2.33 21.55
C LEU A 331 -33.85 -3.15 21.95
N ASN A 332 -34.71 -3.45 20.98
CA ASN A 332 -35.83 -4.36 21.21
C ASN A 332 -35.34 -5.83 21.31
N PRO A 333 -35.74 -6.63 22.32
CA PRO A 333 -35.38 -8.04 22.45
C PRO A 333 -35.66 -8.89 21.21
N GLN A 334 -36.77 -8.61 20.51
CA GLN A 334 -37.17 -9.32 19.30
C GLN A 334 -36.27 -8.95 18.12
N TYR A 335 -35.83 -7.69 18.04
CA TYR A 335 -34.84 -7.25 17.06
C TYR A 335 -33.50 -7.96 17.29
N ILE A 336 -33.03 -8.05 18.54
CA ILE A 336 -31.81 -8.79 18.89
C ILE A 336 -31.93 -10.26 18.47
N GLY A 337 -33.04 -10.93 18.84
CA GLY A 337 -33.26 -12.33 18.46
C GLY A 337 -33.26 -12.56 16.94
N GLN A 338 -33.84 -11.62 16.18
CA GLN A 338 -33.84 -11.66 14.72
C GLN A 338 -32.47 -11.34 14.12
N LEU A 339 -31.71 -10.44 14.74
CA LEU A 339 -30.34 -10.10 14.37
C LEU A 339 -29.42 -11.32 14.51
N PHE A 340 -29.51 -12.09 15.61
CA PHE A 340 -28.78 -13.35 15.74
C PHE A 340 -29.14 -14.36 14.65
N LYS A 341 -30.44 -14.48 14.32
CA LYS A 341 -30.89 -15.43 13.29
C LYS A 341 -30.47 -15.01 11.87
N ASN A 342 -30.52 -13.72 11.56
CA ASN A 342 -30.23 -13.18 10.24
C ASN A 342 -28.71 -13.07 9.98
N GLU A 343 -27.95 -12.56 10.95
CA GLU A 343 -26.52 -12.28 10.79
C GLU A 343 -25.64 -13.47 11.17
N ILE A 344 -26.01 -14.23 12.21
CA ILE A 344 -25.19 -15.34 12.73
C ILE A 344 -25.74 -16.70 12.27
N GLY A 345 -27.00 -16.76 11.80
CA GLY A 345 -27.61 -17.99 11.28
C GLY A 345 -28.09 -18.97 12.37
N VAL A 346 -27.92 -18.62 13.64
CA VAL A 346 -28.40 -19.40 14.79
C VAL A 346 -29.16 -18.51 15.76
N ASN A 347 -30.09 -19.08 16.53
CA ASN A 347 -30.78 -18.29 17.54
C ASN A 347 -29.84 -17.90 18.69
N PHE A 348 -30.18 -16.83 19.41
CA PHE A 348 -29.41 -16.29 20.52
C PHE A 348 -29.03 -17.34 21.59
N LEU A 349 -29.97 -18.20 21.99
CA LEU A 349 -29.73 -19.20 23.04
C LEU A 349 -28.74 -20.27 22.58
N SER A 350 -28.84 -20.71 21.32
CA SER A 350 -27.88 -21.61 20.69
C SER A 350 -26.49 -20.98 20.61
N TYR A 351 -26.41 -19.70 20.20
CA TYR A 351 -25.16 -18.95 20.16
C TYR A 351 -24.51 -18.86 21.54
N LEU A 352 -25.25 -18.41 22.56
CA LEU A 352 -24.77 -18.29 23.94
C LEU A 352 -24.31 -19.65 24.51
N THR A 353 -25.06 -20.71 24.23
CA THR A 353 -24.68 -22.06 24.65
C THR A 353 -23.35 -22.48 24.03
N ASN A 354 -23.14 -22.22 22.74
CA ASN A 354 -21.92 -22.61 22.05
C ASN A 354 -20.69 -21.88 22.57
N ILE A 355 -20.76 -20.55 22.73
CA ILE A 355 -19.62 -19.78 23.27
C ILE A 355 -19.28 -20.16 24.71
N ARG A 356 -20.27 -20.57 25.52
CA ARG A 356 -20.04 -21.12 26.87
C ARG A 356 -19.40 -22.50 26.84
N MET A 357 -19.77 -23.36 25.89
CA MET A 357 -19.14 -24.68 25.71
C MET A 357 -17.67 -24.55 25.26
N GLU A 358 -17.38 -23.63 24.35
CA GLU A 358 -15.99 -23.35 23.94
C GLU A 358 -15.12 -22.87 25.10
N ARG A 359 -15.64 -21.97 25.94
CA ARG A 359 -14.93 -21.54 27.16
C ARG A 359 -14.74 -22.70 28.13
N ALA A 360 -15.74 -23.57 28.29
CA ALA A 360 -15.63 -24.74 29.15
C ALA A 360 -14.56 -25.71 28.65
N LYS A 361 -14.51 -26.01 27.35
CA LYS A 361 -13.47 -26.86 26.74
C LYS A 361 -12.07 -26.30 27.00
N LYS A 362 -11.89 -25.00 26.74
CA LYS A 362 -10.61 -24.32 27.02
C LYS A 362 -10.21 -24.46 28.49
N LEU A 363 -11.12 -24.22 29.43
CA LEU A 363 -10.83 -24.34 30.87
C LEU A 363 -10.57 -25.80 31.31
N LEU A 364 -11.25 -26.78 30.70
CA LEU A 364 -11.04 -28.20 31.04
C LEU A 364 -9.64 -28.68 30.68
N VAL A 365 -9.10 -28.23 29.54
CA VAL A 365 -7.79 -28.63 29.01
C VAL A 365 -6.66 -27.77 29.57
N SER A 366 -6.89 -26.47 29.76
CA SER A 366 -5.83 -25.54 30.20
C SER A 366 -5.69 -25.41 31.72
N THR A 367 -6.62 -25.96 32.51
CA THR A 367 -6.61 -25.80 33.97
C THR A 367 -7.02 -27.07 34.72
N ASP A 368 -6.45 -27.23 35.92
CA ASP A 368 -6.81 -28.28 36.88
C ASP A 368 -8.05 -27.94 37.73
N LEU A 369 -8.81 -26.89 37.37
CA LEU A 369 -9.95 -26.44 38.15
C LEU A 369 -11.01 -27.55 38.29
N PRO A 370 -11.69 -27.70 39.44
CA PRO A 370 -12.80 -28.62 39.57
C PRO A 370 -13.86 -28.38 38.48
N VAL A 371 -14.46 -29.44 37.95
CA VAL A 371 -15.47 -29.32 36.86
C VAL A 371 -16.67 -28.46 37.27
N SER A 372 -17.00 -28.43 38.57
CA SER A 372 -18.00 -27.50 39.14
C SER A 372 -17.60 -26.02 39.00
N GLU A 373 -16.32 -25.70 39.15
CA GLU A 373 -15.81 -24.34 38.99
C GLU A 373 -15.69 -23.97 37.51
N VAL A 374 -15.32 -24.93 36.65
CA VAL A 374 -15.37 -24.74 35.19
C VAL A 374 -16.79 -24.42 34.72
N ALA A 375 -17.80 -25.12 35.27
CA ALA A 375 -19.21 -24.84 34.96
C ALA A 375 -19.57 -23.38 35.32
N GLN A 376 -19.21 -22.95 36.53
CA GLN A 376 -19.48 -21.59 37.00
C GLN A 376 -18.77 -20.52 36.15
N ARG A 377 -17.48 -20.71 35.86
CA ARG A 377 -16.68 -19.78 35.02
C ARG A 377 -17.11 -19.77 33.55
N SER A 378 -17.89 -20.77 33.13
CA SER A 378 -18.51 -20.87 31.81
C SER A 378 -19.97 -20.42 31.81
N GLY A 379 -20.46 -19.83 32.90
CA GLY A 379 -21.80 -19.24 32.98
C GLY A 379 -22.93 -20.22 33.29
N TYR A 380 -22.61 -21.37 33.89
CA TYR A 380 -23.61 -22.32 34.40
C TYR A 380 -23.62 -22.31 35.93
N ALA A 381 -24.74 -21.92 36.52
CA ALA A 381 -24.94 -21.96 37.97
C ALA A 381 -25.05 -23.41 38.50
N ASP A 382 -25.63 -24.33 37.72
CA ASP A 382 -25.82 -25.72 38.10
C ASP A 382 -24.92 -26.66 37.28
N TYR A 383 -24.03 -27.36 38.00
CA TYR A 383 -23.12 -28.37 37.46
C TYR A 383 -23.84 -29.50 36.69
N ARG A 384 -25.03 -29.93 37.13
CA ARG A 384 -25.80 -31.01 36.48
C ARG A 384 -26.33 -30.54 35.12
N VAL A 385 -26.77 -29.28 35.04
CA VAL A 385 -27.23 -28.67 33.79
C VAL A 385 -26.07 -28.52 32.82
N PHE A 386 -24.93 -28.03 33.30
CA PHE A 386 -23.69 -27.96 32.52
C PHE A 386 -23.28 -29.33 31.97
N THR A 387 -23.21 -30.36 32.81
CA THR A 387 -22.78 -31.71 32.40
C THR A 387 -23.69 -32.29 31.33
N LYS A 388 -25.00 -32.08 31.44
CA LYS A 388 -25.98 -32.51 30.43
C LYS A 388 -25.83 -31.75 29.12
N ALA A 389 -25.61 -30.44 29.19
CA ALA A 389 -25.41 -29.60 28.01
C ALA A 389 -24.09 -29.95 27.29
N PHE A 390 -23.01 -30.14 28.05
CA PHE A 390 -21.70 -30.52 27.53
C PHE A 390 -21.73 -31.90 26.86
N LYS A 391 -22.35 -32.90 27.51
CA LYS A 391 -22.52 -34.23 26.90
C LYS A 391 -23.36 -34.19 25.63
N LYS A 392 -24.36 -33.30 25.55
CA LYS A 392 -25.17 -33.13 24.34
C LYS A 392 -24.38 -32.47 23.21
N ALA A 393 -23.46 -31.56 23.52
CA ALA A 393 -22.64 -30.85 22.54
C ALA A 393 -21.46 -31.69 22.03
N GLU A 394 -20.72 -32.33 22.95
CA GLU A 394 -19.43 -32.99 22.64
C GLU A 394 -19.52 -34.52 22.65
N GLY A 395 -20.68 -35.10 22.98
CA GLY A 395 -20.89 -36.55 23.06
C GLY A 395 -20.31 -37.22 24.32
N VAL A 396 -19.34 -36.58 24.98
CA VAL A 396 -18.65 -37.08 26.19
C VAL A 396 -18.92 -36.21 27.42
N THR A 397 -18.63 -36.71 28.62
CA THR A 397 -18.77 -35.90 29.85
C THR A 397 -17.58 -34.94 30.01
N PRO A 398 -17.71 -33.80 30.70
CA PRO A 398 -16.58 -32.88 30.93
C PRO A 398 -15.37 -33.54 31.59
N SER A 399 -15.59 -34.47 32.53
CA SER A 399 -14.52 -35.20 33.19
C SER A 399 -13.80 -36.16 32.24
N GLN A 400 -14.56 -36.81 31.34
CA GLN A 400 -13.99 -37.66 30.30
C GLN A 400 -13.20 -36.81 29.29
N TYR A 401 -13.74 -35.67 28.88
CA TYR A 401 -13.10 -34.74 27.96
C TYR A 401 -11.72 -34.28 28.47
N ARG A 402 -11.58 -34.01 29.78
CA ARG A 402 -10.28 -33.69 30.42
C ARG A 402 -9.31 -34.88 30.50
N GLN A 403 -9.81 -36.11 30.48
CA GLN A 403 -8.93 -37.28 30.49
C GLN A 403 -8.42 -37.61 29.09
N ASP A 404 -9.24 -37.32 28.08
CA ASP A 404 -8.94 -37.59 26.68
C ASP A 404 -8.02 -36.52 26.06
N PHE A 405 -7.96 -35.32 26.65
CA PHE A 405 -7.18 -34.15 26.22
C PHE A 405 -6.55 -33.44 27.42
#